data_AF-X1ANT1-F1
#
_entry.id   AF-X1ANT1-F1
#
_cell.length_a   1.000
_cell.length_b   1.000
_cell.length_c   1.000
_cell.angle_alpha   90.00
_cell.angle_beta   90.00
_cell.angle_gamma   90.00
#
_symmetry.space_group_name_H-M   'P 1'
#
loop_
_entity.id
_entity.type
_entity.pdbx_description
1 polymer ?
#
loop_
_entity_poly.entity_id
_entity_poly.type
_entity_poly.pdbx_seq_one_letter_code
_entity_poly.pdbx_strand_id
1 'polypeptide(L)' 'VSEEQKVTLEIYNISGRLVKRLVRSRVPNSQFSILNYTWDGRDAEGKKVNAGIYFLKAAGINAGKVVKVR' A
#
# COMPACT_ATOMS: atom_id res chain seq x y z
N VAL A 1 21.17 16.99 0.68
CA VAL A 1 20.46 16.22 -0.37
C VAL A 1 19.45 15.37 0.36
N SER A 2 18.15 15.53 0.09
CA SER A 2 17.14 14.67 0.68
C SER A 2 17.26 13.28 0.05
N GLU A 3 17.58 12.27 0.84
CA GLU A 3 17.53 10.87 0.41
C GLU A 3 16.09 10.55 -0.01
N GLU A 4 15.88 10.22 -1.29
CA GLU A 4 14.58 9.78 -1.81
C GLU A 4 14.50 8.25 -1.71
N GLN A 5 13.42 7.72 -1.13
CA GLN A 5 13.19 6.28 -1.05
C GLN A 5 12.04 5.83 -1.96
N LYS A 6 12.20 4.64 -2.53
CA LYS A 6 11.14 3.96 -3.28
C LYS A 6 10.28 3.14 -2.31
N VAL A 7 9.01 3.51 -2.21
CA VAL A 7 8.00 2.80 -1.41
C VAL A 7 7.08 2.02 -2.34
N THR A 8 6.84 0.76 -2.00
CA THR A 8 5.89 -0.10 -2.72
C THR A 8 4.87 -0.67 -1.75
N LEU A 9 3.59 -0.61 -2.13
CA LEU A 9 2.49 -1.28 -1.43
C LEU A 9 1.77 -2.19 -2.41
N GLU A 10 1.64 -3.47 -2.05
CA GLU A 10 0.98 -4.50 -2.84
C GLU A 10 -0.19 -5.08 -2.04
N ILE A 11 -1.32 -5.24 -2.71
CA ILE A 11 -2.55 -5.79 -2.15
C ILE A 11 -2.80 -7.13 -2.82
N TYR A 12 -2.98 -8.18 -2.01
CA TYR A 12 -3.25 -9.53 -2.48
C TYR A 12 -4.57 -10.04 -1.93
N ASN A 13 -5.29 -10.84 -2.72
CA ASN A 13 -6.42 -11.60 -2.21
C ASN A 13 -5.95 -12.86 -1.47
N ILE A 14 -6.89 -13.64 -0.91
CA ILE A 14 -6.58 -14.87 -0.17
C ILE A 14 -5.88 -15.97 -1.00
N SER A 15 -6.01 -15.94 -2.33
CA SER A 15 -5.35 -16.90 -3.21
C SER A 15 -3.93 -16.47 -3.60
N GLY A 16 -3.42 -15.37 -3.03
CA GLY A 16 -2.11 -14.80 -3.39
C GLY A 16 -2.09 -14.06 -4.73
N ARG A 17 -3.24 -13.83 -5.38
CA ARG A 17 -3.31 -13.03 -6.61
C ARG A 17 -3.10 -11.56 -6.26
N LEU A 18 -2.22 -10.89 -7.02
CA LEU A 18 -2.03 -9.45 -6.95
C LEU A 18 -3.30 -8.72 -7.42
N VAL A 19 -3.85 -7.88 -6.56
CA VAL A 19 -5.05 -7.07 -6.80
C VAL A 19 -4.67 -5.67 -7.25
N LYS A 20 -3.72 -5.05 -6.55
CA LYS A 20 -3.28 -3.69 -6.83
C LYS A 20 -1.85 -3.48 -6.33
N ARG A 21 -1.05 -2.75 -7.10
CA ARG A 21 0.29 -2.31 -6.71
C ARG A 21 0.34 -0.79 -6.78
N LEU A 22 0.85 -0.17 -5.72
CA LEU A 22 1.12 1.26 -5.65
C LEU A 22 2.62 1.46 -5.46
N VAL A 23 3.22 2.27 -6.32
CA VAL A 23 4.65 2.60 -6.27
C VAL A 23 4.80 4.10 -6.15
N ARG A 24 5.58 4.55 -5.16
CA ARG A 24 6.03 5.94 -5.01
C ARG A 24 7.55 5.96 -5.01
N SER A 25 8.14 6.58 -6.03
CA SER A 25 9.59 6.58 -6.23
C SER A 25 10.32 7.77 -5.57
N ARG A 26 9.58 8.77 -5.08
CA ARG A 26 10.12 9.99 -4.48
C ARG A 26 9.41 10.30 -3.18
N VAL A 27 9.74 9.54 -2.15
CA VAL A 27 9.28 9.81 -0.79
C VAL A 27 10.48 10.37 -0.02
N PRO A 28 10.36 11.55 0.61
CA PRO A 28 11.43 12.06 1.45
C PRO A 28 11.75 11.04 2.55
N ASN A 29 13.00 10.66 2.69
CA ASN A 29 13.45 9.78 3.78
C ASN A 29 13.67 10.59 5.08
N SER A 30 12.70 11.46 5.42
CA SER A 30 12.73 12.19 6.69
C SER A 30 11.95 11.39 7.74
N GLN A 31 12.41 11.44 8.99
CA GLN A 31 11.78 10.75 10.12
C GLN A 31 10.31 11.19 10.38
N PHE A 32 9.88 12.30 9.77
CA PHE A 32 8.54 12.88 9.87
C PHE A 32 7.64 12.56 8.68
N SER A 33 8.11 11.80 7.68
CA SER A 33 7.31 11.50 6.49
C SER A 33 6.30 10.39 6.79
N ILE A 34 5.07 10.78 7.11
CA ILE A 34 3.93 9.87 7.27
C ILE A 34 3.24 9.70 5.91
N LEU A 35 3.22 8.47 5.41
CA LEU A 35 2.43 8.11 4.24
C LEU A 35 1.10 7.49 4.68
N ASN A 36 0.00 8.17 4.37
CA ASN A 36 -1.34 7.62 4.54
C ASN A 36 -1.86 7.11 3.20
N TYR A 37 -2.38 5.88 3.20
CA TYR A 37 -3.07 5.31 2.05
C TYR A 37 -4.32 4.57 2.49
N THR A 38 -5.46 4.93 1.89
CA THR A 38 -6.73 4.23 2.06
C THR A 38 -7.04 3.50 0.77
N TRP A 39 -7.19 2.19 0.86
CA TRP A 39 -7.65 1.39 -0.27
C TRP A 39 -9.18 1.46 -0.38
N ASP A 40 -9.66 1.73 -1.59
CA ASP A 40 -11.07 1.92 -1.94
C ASP A 40 -11.80 0.62 -2.30
N GLY A 41 -11.14 -0.54 -2.14
CA GLY A 41 -11.70 -1.84 -2.53
C GLY A 41 -11.77 -2.04 -4.04
N ARG A 42 -10.93 -1.35 -4.82
CA ARG A 42 -10.83 -1.54 -6.27
C ARG A 42 -9.48 -2.10 -6.68
N ASP A 43 -9.45 -2.89 -7.75
CA ASP A 43 -8.21 -3.41 -8.35
C ASP A 43 -7.46 -2.33 -9.15
N ALA A 44 -6.43 -2.76 -9.90
CA ALA A 44 -5.63 -1.89 -10.75
C ALA A 44 -6.41 -1.32 -11.96
N GLU A 45 -7.48 -1.99 -12.39
CA GLU A 45 -8.35 -1.55 -13.50
C GLU A 45 -9.50 -0.65 -13.00
N GLY A 46 -9.58 -0.39 -11.69
CA GLY A 46 -10.64 0.39 -11.07
C GLY A 46 -11.93 -0.40 -10.86
N LYS A 47 -11.93 -1.73 -11.05
CA LYS A 47 -13.10 -2.57 -10.78
C LYS A 47 -13.19 -2.90 -9.29
N LYS A 48 -14.40 -2.88 -8.74
CA LYS A 48 -14.64 -3.31 -7.36
C LYS A 48 -14.29 -4.79 -7.20
N VAL A 49 -13.55 -5.11 -6.15
CA VAL A 49 -13.26 -6.50 -5.78
C VAL A 49 -14.28 -7.02 -4.75
N ASN A 50 -14.35 -8.34 -4.60
CA ASN A 50 -15.27 -8.98 -3.67
C ASN A 50 -14.92 -8.63 -2.22
N ALA A 51 -15.93 -8.60 -1.34
CA ALA A 51 -15.68 -8.52 0.10
C ALA A 51 -14.89 -9.75 0.57
N GLY A 52 -13.92 -9.54 1.46
CA GLY A 52 -13.08 -10.63 1.95
C GLY A 52 -11.84 -10.13 2.68
N ILE A 53 -10.94 -11.08 2.98
CA ILE A 53 -9.64 -10.81 3.58
C ILE A 53 -8.64 -10.52 2.47
N TYR A 54 -7.81 -9.50 2.69
CA TYR A 54 -6.74 -9.10 1.79
C TYR A 54 -5.45 -8.93 2.59
N PHE A 55 -4.33 -9.23 1.94
CA PHE A 55 -3.00 -9.11 2.51
C PHE A 55 -2.30 -7.90 1.93
N LEU A 56 -1.63 -7.14 2.79
CA LEU A 56 -0.79 -6.01 2.42
C LEU A 56 0.67 -6.42 2.53
N LYS A 57 1.43 -6.18 1.48
CA LYS A 57 2.90 -6.26 1.50
C LYS A 57 3.46 -4.89 1.23
N ALA A 58 4.26 -4.38 2.15
CA ALA A 58 4.95 -3.11 2.01
C ALA A 58 6.46 -3.33 1.89
N ALA A 59 7.12 -2.53 1.05
CA ALA A 59 8.57 -2.51 0.89
C ALA A 59 9.06 -1.06 0.89
N GLY A 60 10.24 -0.82 1.49
CA GLY A 60 10.80 0.52 1.67
C GLY A 60 10.12 1.34 2.76
N ILE A 61 9.27 0.74 3.58
CA ILE A 61 8.69 1.35 4.79
C ILE A 61 8.58 0.31 5.90
N ASN A 62 8.66 0.76 7.15
CA ASN A 62 8.21 -0.04 8.29
C ASN A 62 6.72 0.22 8.51
N ALA A 63 5.90 -0.83 8.46
CA ALA A 63 4.49 -0.71 8.75
C ALA A 63 4.30 -0.38 10.24
N GLY A 64 3.87 0.84 10.56
CA GLY A 64 3.63 1.27 11.94
C GLY A 64 2.30 0.76 12.49
N LYS A 65 1.18 1.19 11.88
CA LYS A 65 -0.17 0.86 12.32
C LYS A 65 -1.05 0.54 11.13
N VAL A 66 -1.69 -0.64 11.16
CA VAL A 66 -2.71 -1.03 10.19
C VAL A 66 -4.05 -1.07 10.92
N VAL A 67 -5.02 -0.32 10.42
CA VAL A 67 -6.38 -0.28 10.98
C VAL A 67 -7.41 -0.60 9.92
N LYS A 68 -8.47 -1.30 10.31
CA LYS A 68 -9.70 -1.36 9.53
C LYS A 68 -10.50 -0.08 9.80
N VAL A 69 -10.68 0.75 8.77
CA VAL A 69 -11.60 1.89 8.83
C VAL A 69 -13.02 1.34 8.62
N ARG A 70 -13.96 1.71 9.49
CA ARG A 70 -15.39 1.35 9.39
C ARG A 70 -16.17 2.46 8.70
#